data_AF-A0A847Y8W4-F1
#
_entry.id   AF-A0A847Y8W4-F1
#
_cell.length_a   1.000
_cell.length_b   1.000
_cell.length_c   1.000
_cell.angle_alpha   90.00
_cell.angle_beta   90.00
_cell.angle_gamma   90.00
#
_symmetry.space_group_name_H-M   'P 1'
#
loop_
_entity.id
_entity.type
_entity.pdbx_description
1 polymer ?
#
loop_
_entity_poly.entity_id
_entity_poly.type
_entity_poly.pdbx_seq_one_letter_code
_entity_poly.pdbx_strand_id
1 'polypeptide(L)'
;FLQFTDARPDTGGLSGATPQEAVSWGKVDPDHVPDSEVCYVDSTVAMPLVTAYALARRPPREPKRLYDRRAELLERLRQAYLQAKAGAKAGD
;
A
#
# COMPACT_ATOMS: atom_id res chain seq x y z
N PHE A 1 -5.59 -1.89 5.04
CA PHE A 1 -5.57 -0.79 4.04
C PHE A 1 -6.45 0.36 4.56
N LEU A 2 -6.15 1.63 4.27
CA LEU A 2 -6.98 2.76 4.76
C LEU A 2 -7.27 3.74 3.62
N GLN A 3 -8.54 3.96 3.32
CA GLN A 3 -9.00 4.83 2.25
C GLN A 3 -10.00 5.88 2.77
N PHE A 4 -9.77 7.13 2.38
CA PHE A 4 -10.74 8.22 2.51
C PHE A 4 -11.22 8.57 1.10
N THR A 5 -12.53 8.52 0.87
CA THR A 5 -13.11 8.80 -0.45
C THR A 5 -14.53 9.32 -0.31
N ASP A 6 -14.97 10.20 -1.19
CA ASP A 6 -16.39 10.54 -1.37
C ASP A 6 -17.01 9.76 -2.55
N ALA A 7 -16.19 9.02 -3.30
CA ALA A 7 -16.64 8.22 -4.42
C ALA A 7 -17.38 6.97 -3.96
N ARG A 8 -18.58 6.77 -4.51
CA ARG A 8 -19.40 5.61 -4.19
C ARG A 8 -19.00 4.39 -5.05
N PRO A 9 -19.00 3.18 -4.47
CA PRO A 9 -18.56 1.96 -5.15
C PRO A 9 -19.52 1.52 -6.28
N ASP A 10 -20.80 1.89 -6.22
CA ASP A 10 -21.84 1.51 -7.19
C ASP A 10 -21.55 2.00 -8.62
N THR A 11 -20.74 3.05 -8.76
CA THR A 11 -20.35 3.60 -10.07
C THR A 11 -19.32 2.75 -10.81
N GLY A 12 -18.68 1.77 -10.13
CA GLY A 12 -17.62 0.94 -10.71
C GLY A 12 -16.31 1.70 -11.00
N GLY A 13 -16.16 2.91 -10.47
CA GLY A 13 -14.95 3.73 -10.63
C GLY A 13 -13.82 3.29 -9.68
N LEU A 14 -12.58 3.40 -10.14
CA LEU A 14 -11.39 3.03 -9.35
C LEU A 14 -11.27 3.82 -8.03
N SER A 15 -11.74 5.06 -7.99
CA SER A 15 -11.67 5.94 -6.81
C SER A 15 -12.57 5.50 -5.64
N GLY A 16 -13.60 4.68 -5.94
CA GLY A 16 -14.52 4.11 -4.95
C GLY A 16 -14.36 2.59 -4.81
N ALA A 17 -13.36 1.99 -5.46
CA ALA A 17 -13.17 0.54 -5.45
C ALA A 17 -12.95 0.03 -4.03
N THR A 18 -13.60 -1.08 -3.70
CA THR A 18 -13.54 -1.68 -2.36
C THR A 18 -12.19 -2.36 -2.11
N PRO A 19 -11.78 -2.54 -0.84
CA PRO A 19 -10.58 -3.30 -0.52
C PRO A 19 -10.61 -4.72 -1.10
N GLN A 20 -11.78 -5.36 -1.12
CA GLN A 20 -11.97 -6.69 -1.72
C GLN A 20 -11.74 -6.68 -3.23
N GLU A 21 -12.16 -5.64 -3.95
CA GLU A 21 -11.83 -5.50 -5.37
C GLU A 21 -10.33 -5.38 -5.58
N ALA A 22 -9.61 -4.61 -4.75
CA ALA A 22 -8.15 -4.47 -4.86
C ALA A 22 -7.39 -5.80 -4.64
N VAL A 23 -7.93 -6.71 -3.83
CA VAL A 23 -7.39 -8.06 -3.60
C VAL A 23 -7.51 -8.93 -4.84
N SER A 24 -8.62 -8.83 -5.59
CA SER A 24 -8.81 -9.62 -6.82
C SER A 24 -7.76 -9.34 -7.90
N TRP A 25 -7.15 -8.15 -7.86
CA TRP A 25 -6.04 -7.75 -8.73
C TRP A 25 -4.65 -8.05 -8.15
N GLY A 26 -4.56 -8.65 -6.96
CA GLY A 26 -3.30 -8.91 -6.26
C GLY A 26 -2.58 -7.65 -5.77
N LYS A 27 -3.28 -6.50 -5.67
CA LYS A 27 -2.69 -5.23 -5.20
C LYS A 27 -2.67 -5.12 -3.68
N VAL A 28 -3.61 -5.80 -3.02
CA VAL A 28 -3.72 -5.88 -1.56
C VAL A 28 -3.60 -7.34 -1.17
N ASP A 29 -2.79 -7.58 -0.14
CA ASP A 29 -2.61 -8.90 0.44
C ASP A 29 -3.95 -9.39 1.05
N PRO A 30 -4.47 -10.57 0.63
CA PRO A 30 -5.70 -11.14 1.16
C PRO A 30 -5.74 -11.25 2.69
N ASP A 31 -4.60 -11.50 3.33
CA ASP A 31 -4.52 -11.69 4.78
C ASP A 31 -4.70 -10.38 5.56
N HIS A 32 -4.49 -9.24 4.89
CA HIS A 32 -4.61 -7.89 5.47
C HIS A 32 -5.96 -7.21 5.15
N VAL A 33 -6.88 -7.92 4.49
CA VAL A 33 -8.23 -7.42 4.17
C VAL A 33 -9.08 -7.16 5.41
N PRO A 34 -9.06 -8.01 6.45
CA PRO A 34 -9.80 -7.74 7.68
C PRO A 34 -9.36 -6.42 8.36
N ASP A 35 -8.12 -6.00 8.14
CA ASP A 35 -7.55 -4.75 8.68
C ASP A 35 -7.77 -3.54 7.74
N SER A 36 -8.77 -3.63 6.86
CA SER A 36 -9.02 -2.62 5.83
C SER A 36 -10.27 -1.81 6.08
N GLU A 37 -10.09 -0.49 6.09
CA GLU A 37 -11.15 0.47 6.42
C GLU A 37 -11.34 1.48 5.28
N VAL A 38 -12.61 1.74 4.95
CA VAL A 38 -13.01 2.79 3.98
C VAL A 38 -13.90 3.80 4.71
N CYS A 39 -13.45 5.04 4.77
CA CYS A 39 -14.20 6.15 5.34
C CYS A 39 -14.77 7.02 4.22
N TYR A 40 -16.11 7.10 4.15
CA TYR A 40 -16.80 7.95 3.19
C TYR A 40 -16.85 9.40 3.68
N VAL A 41 -15.82 10.18 3.38
CA VAL A 41 -15.63 11.55 3.88
C VAL A 41 -14.69 12.33 2.96
N ASP A 42 -14.92 13.63 2.84
CA ASP A 42 -14.04 14.53 2.10
C ASP A 42 -12.64 14.60 2.75
N SER A 43 -11.60 14.60 1.90
CA SER A 43 -10.20 14.63 2.33
C SER A 43 -9.83 15.85 3.19
N THR A 44 -10.48 17.00 2.97
CA THR A 44 -10.27 18.24 3.74
C THR A 44 -10.71 18.13 5.19
N VAL A 45 -11.63 17.20 5.50
CA VAL A 45 -12.04 16.86 6.87
C VAL A 45 -11.14 15.78 7.46
N ALA A 46 -10.91 14.69 6.71
CA ALA A 46 -10.19 13.53 7.23
C ALA A 46 -8.70 13.80 7.45
N MET A 47 -8.03 14.45 6.49
CA MET A 47 -6.58 14.67 6.51
C MET A 47 -6.11 15.42 7.76
N PRO A 48 -6.67 16.58 8.15
CA PRO A 48 -6.19 17.30 9.34
C PRO A 48 -6.40 16.50 10.63
N LEU A 49 -7.52 15.78 10.77
CA LEU A 49 -7.82 14.99 11.97
C LEU A 49 -6.84 13.83 12.14
N VAL A 50 -6.63 13.03 11.10
CA VAL A 50 -5.71 11.88 11.13
C VAL A 50 -4.27 12.36 11.32
N THR A 51 -3.89 13.46 10.66
CA THR A 51 -2.55 14.05 10.80
C THR A 51 -2.30 14.52 12.24
N ALA A 52 -3.23 15.29 12.81
CA ALA A 52 -3.12 15.77 14.20
C ALA A 52 -3.01 14.60 15.18
N TYR A 53 -3.84 13.57 15.02
CA TYR A 53 -3.77 12.36 15.85
C TYR A 53 -2.43 11.64 15.72
N ALA A 54 -1.94 11.42 14.50
CA ALA A 54 -0.70 10.70 14.25
C ALA A 54 0.51 11.44 14.85
N LEU A 55 0.56 12.77 14.70
CA LEU A 55 1.62 13.61 15.27
C LEU A 55 1.56 13.67 16.81
N ALA A 56 0.36 13.69 17.39
CA ALA A 56 0.20 13.71 18.85
C ALA A 56 0.55 12.36 19.51
N ARG A 57 0.35 11.24 18.80
CA ARG A 57 0.51 9.89 19.35
C ARG A 57 1.84 9.22 19.04
N ARG A 58 2.62 9.72 18.07
CA ARG A 58 3.85 9.06 17.62
C ARG A 58 5.01 10.05 17.52
N PRO A 59 6.21 9.68 18.00
CA PRO A 59 7.40 10.47 17.77
C PRO A 59 7.78 10.47 16.28
N PRO A 60 8.52 11.49 15.80
CA PRO A 60 9.09 11.49 14.45
C PRO A 60 9.88 10.21 14.16
N ARG A 61 9.69 9.65 12.96
CA ARG A 61 10.45 8.47 12.51
C ARG A 61 11.80 8.90 11.94
N GLU A 62 12.83 8.12 12.18
CA GLU A 62 14.12 8.34 11.54
C GLU A 62 13.98 8.22 10.00
N PRO A 63 14.47 9.22 9.23
CA PRO A 63 14.41 9.15 7.77
C PRO A 63 15.21 7.96 7.23
N LYS A 64 14.56 7.09 6.45
CA LYS A 64 15.20 5.88 5.88
C LYS A 64 16.29 6.17 4.83
N ARG A 65 16.39 7.41 4.33
CA ARG A 65 17.37 7.85 3.31
C ARG A 65 17.51 6.87 2.13
N LEU A 66 16.37 6.40 1.61
CA LEU A 66 16.31 5.31 0.62
C LEU A 66 17.04 5.63 -0.69
N TYR A 67 17.13 6.91 -1.06
CA TYR A 67 17.80 7.32 -2.28
C TYR A 67 19.30 7.07 -2.23
N ASP A 68 19.94 7.32 -1.08
CA ASP A 68 21.37 7.08 -0.86
C ASP A 68 21.70 5.58 -1.00
N ARG A 69 20.71 4.72 -0.73
CA ARG A 69 20.80 3.25 -0.84
C ARG A 69 20.31 2.69 -2.17
N ARG A 70 20.03 3.53 -3.16
CA ARG A 70 19.39 3.11 -4.42
C ARG A 70 20.17 2.00 -5.15
N ALA A 71 21.50 2.12 -5.23
CA ALA A 71 22.33 1.13 -5.94
C ALA A 71 22.24 -0.26 -5.27
N GLU A 72 22.37 -0.30 -3.94
CA GLU A 72 22.19 -1.52 -3.13
C GLU A 72 20.80 -2.15 -3.36
N LEU A 73 19.74 -1.33 -3.30
CA LEU A 73 18.37 -1.81 -3.43
C LEU A 73 18.07 -2.38 -4.83
N LEU A 74 18.57 -1.73 -5.87
CA LEU A 74 18.41 -2.21 -7.25
C LEU A 74 19.19 -3.51 -7.49
N GLU A 75 20.39 -3.63 -6.92
CA GLU A 75 21.15 -4.88 -7.02
C GLU A 75 20.43 -6.02 -6.30
N ARG A 76 19.91 -5.78 -5.10
CA ARG A 76 19.09 -6.76 -4.38
C ARG A 76 17.86 -7.19 -5.19
N LEU A 77 17.18 -6.24 -5.85
CA LEU A 77 16.05 -6.53 -6.72
C LEU A 77 16.46 -7.40 -7.92
N ARG A 78 17.59 -7.08 -8.55
CA ARG A 78 18.15 -7.84 -9.68
C ARG A 78 18.45 -9.29 -9.27
N GLN A 79 19.08 -9.48 -8.12
CA GLN A 79 19.41 -10.82 -7.60
C GLN A 79 18.16 -11.64 -7.29
N ALA A 80 17.18 -11.04 -6.62
CA ALA A 80 15.90 -11.70 -6.33
C ALA A 80 15.19 -12.14 -7.62
N TYR A 81 15.20 -11.30 -8.66
CA TYR A 81 14.64 -11.66 -9.96
C TYR A 81 15.35 -12.86 -10.61
N LEU A 82 16.69 -12.87 -10.63
CA LEU A 82 17.46 -13.97 -11.21
C LEU A 82 17.24 -15.29 -10.45
N GLN A 83 17.14 -15.24 -9.12
CA GLN A 83 16.84 -16.41 -8.29
C GLN A 83 15.45 -16.97 -8.59
N ALA A 84 14.42 -16.12 -8.64
CA ALA A 84 13.05 -16.54 -8.98
C ALA A 84 12.99 -17.17 -10.38
N LYS A 85 13.69 -16.58 -11.36
CA LYS A 85 13.77 -17.10 -12.73
C LYS A 85 14.51 -18.44 -12.82
N ALA A 86 15.55 -18.63 -12.02
CA ALA A 86 16.28 -19.90 -11.96
C ALA A 86 15.45 -21.00 -11.29
N GLY A 87 14.75 -20.70 -10.19
CA GLY A 87 13.85 -21.64 -9.53
C GLY A 87 12.68 -22.09 -10.41
N ALA A 88 12.12 -21.17 -11.22
CA ALA A 88 11.08 -21.49 -12.19
C ALA A 88 11.54 -22.42 -13.33
N LYS A 89 12.85 -22.48 -13.62
CA LYS A 89 13.43 -23.40 -14.62
C LYS A 89 13.81 -24.78 -14.07
N ALA A 90 13.82 -24.95 -12.76
CA ALA A 90 14.24 -26.20 -12.11
C ALA A 90 13.05 -27.08 -11.66
N GLY A 91 11.82 -26.58 -11.79
CA GLY A 91 10.58 -27.28 -11.45
C GLY A 91 9.73 -27.70 -12.67
N ASP A 92 10.32 -27.66 -13.87
CA ASP A 92 9.79 -28.14 -15.15
C ASP A 92 10.71 -29.30 -15.63
#